data_AF-A0A965Y3L2-F1
#
_entry.id   AF-A0A965Y3L2-F1
#
_cell.length_a   1.000
_cell.length_b   1.000
_cell.length_c   1.000
_cell.angle_alpha   90.00
_cell.angle_beta   90.00
_cell.angle_gamma   90.00
#
_symmetry.space_group_name_H-M   'P 1'
#
loop_
_entity.id
_entity.type
_entity.pdbx_description
1 polymer ?
#
loop_
_entity_poly.entity_id
_entity_poly.type
_entity_poly.pdbx_seq_one_letter_code
_entity_poly.pdbx_strand_id
1 'polypeptide(L)'
;MSLRRLTGMTCLAAGAALLAWMVFEYFFLAFLAGKLLPGVAPSVWIAGFGRALLSLPGAAALFLAAAGYFLITREQREEGRKDS
;
A
#
# COMPACT_ATOMS: atom_id res chain seq x y z
N MET A 1 -3.56 -25.11 3.69
CA MET A 1 -3.28 -23.67 3.89
C MET A 1 -4.19 -23.18 4.99
N SER A 2 -3.65 -22.61 6.08
CA SER A 2 -4.48 -22.10 7.17
C SER A 2 -5.28 -20.88 6.72
N LEU A 3 -6.52 -20.77 7.22
CA LEU A 3 -7.44 -19.67 6.90
C LEU A 3 -6.83 -18.30 7.24
N ARG A 4 -5.99 -18.22 8.28
CA ARG A 4 -5.30 -16.99 8.71
C ARG A 4 -4.27 -16.52 7.70
N ARG A 5 -3.49 -17.44 7.14
CA ARG A 5 -2.50 -17.17 6.08
C ARG A 5 -3.15 -16.59 4.84
N LEU A 6 -4.30 -17.16 4.46
CA LEU A 6 -5.05 -16.76 3.28
C LEU A 6 -5.65 -15.36 3.47
N THR A 7 -6.24 -15.06 4.64
CA THR A 7 -6.71 -13.72 5.00
C THR A 7 -5.56 -12.70 5.11
N GLY A 8 -4.40 -13.09 5.63
CA GLY A 8 -3.22 -12.23 5.67
C GLY A 8 -2.71 -11.86 4.29
N MET A 9 -2.64 -12.83 3.37
CA MET A 9 -2.23 -12.61 1.99
C MET A 9 -3.22 -11.77 1.19
N THR A 10 -4.54 -12.00 1.33
CA THR A 10 -5.55 -11.19 0.64
C THR A 10 -5.56 -9.75 1.16
N CYS A 11 -5.40 -9.55 2.47
CA CYS A 11 -5.28 -8.24 3.07
C CYS A 11 -4.04 -7.47 2.58
N LEU A 12 -2.89 -8.17 2.50
CA LEU A 12 -1.65 -7.61 1.99
C LEU A 12 -1.74 -7.28 0.49
N ALA A 13 -2.32 -8.19 -0.30
CA ALA A 13 -2.55 -7.98 -1.73
C ALA A 13 -3.52 -6.82 -1.99
N ALA A 14 -4.61 -6.71 -1.21
CA ALA A 14 -5.56 -5.60 -1.32
C ALA A 14 -4.92 -4.26 -0.94
N GLY A 15 -4.16 -4.20 0.15
CA GLY A 15 -3.41 -3.01 0.55
C GLY A 15 -2.39 -2.60 -0.52
N ALA A 16 -1.60 -3.55 -1.03
CA ALA A 16 -0.62 -3.29 -2.08
C ALA A 16 -1.26 -2.85 -3.40
N ALA A 17 -2.37 -3.46 -3.81
CA ALA A 17 -3.10 -3.08 -5.01
C ALA A 17 -3.67 -1.66 -4.90
N LEU A 18 -4.24 -1.29 -3.75
CA LEU A 18 -4.73 0.07 -3.49
C LEU A 18 -3.60 1.10 -3.51
N LEU A 19 -2.46 0.77 -2.91
CA LEU A 19 -1.26 1.61 -2.95
C LEU A 19 -0.72 1.79 -4.37
N ALA A 20 -0.60 0.71 -5.14
CA ALA A 20 -0.16 0.74 -6.52
C ALA A 20 -1.12 1.55 -7.41
N TRP A 21 -2.43 1.40 -7.19
CA TRP A 21 -3.46 2.17 -7.87
C TRP A 21 -3.34 3.67 -7.57
N MET A 22 -3.19 4.05 -6.30
CA MET A 22 -2.97 5.44 -5.90
C MET A 22 -1.70 6.02 -6.55
N VAL A 23 -0.58 5.29 -6.51
CA VAL A 23 0.68 5.74 -7.14
C VAL A 23 0.45 6.01 -8.63
N PHE A 24 -0.25 5.10 -9.32
CA PHE A 24 -0.56 5.24 -10.74
C PHE A 24 -1.46 6.44 -11.04
N GLU A 25 -2.57 6.62 -10.32
CA GLU A 25 -3.47 7.77 -10.53
C GLU A 25 -2.77 9.10 -10.30
N TYR A 26 -2.03 9.24 -9.20
CA TYR A 26 -1.31 10.47 -8.91
C TYR A 26 -0.20 10.71 -9.94
N PHE A 27 0.50 9.65 -10.36
CA PHE A 27 1.55 9.77 -11.40
C PHE A 27 0.94 10.20 -12.73
N PHE A 28 -0.19 9.63 -13.11
CA PHE A 28 -0.92 10.01 -14.32
C PHE A 28 -1.41 11.46 -14.27
N LEU A 29 -1.97 11.90 -13.13
CA LEU A 29 -2.38 13.28 -12.89
C LEU A 29 -1.20 14.25 -12.97
N ALA A 30 -0.06 13.91 -12.36
CA ALA A 30 1.14 14.73 -12.44
C ALA A 30 1.76 14.73 -13.84
N PHE A 31 1.69 13.63 -14.57
CA PHE A 31 2.12 13.56 -15.96
C PHE A 31 1.24 14.44 -16.86
N LEU A 32 -0.10 14.38 -16.69
CA LEU A 32 -1.02 15.30 -17.37
C LEU A 32 -0.75 16.75 -17.00
N ALA A 33 -0.59 17.05 -15.72
CA ALA A 33 -0.30 18.40 -15.24
C ALA A 33 1.05 18.90 -15.77
N GLY A 34 2.06 18.05 -15.86
CA GLY A 34 3.37 18.37 -16.42
C GLY A 34 3.37 18.59 -17.92
N LYS A 35 2.42 17.99 -18.64
CA LYS A 35 2.16 18.30 -20.05
C LYS A 35 1.47 19.67 -20.22
N LEU A 36 0.70 20.14 -19.23
CA LEU A 36 0.07 21.46 -19.25
C LEU A 36 0.97 22.59 -18.69
N LEU A 37 1.78 22.33 -17.66
CA LEU A 37 2.71 23.27 -17.06
C LEU A 37 4.13 22.66 -17.01
N PRO A 38 5.01 23.00 -17.97
CA PRO A 38 6.38 22.49 -17.97
C PRO A 38 7.15 23.02 -16.75
N GLY A 39 7.74 22.10 -15.96
CA GLY A 39 8.66 22.42 -14.86
C GLY A 39 8.11 22.26 -13.43
N VAL A 40 6.81 22.04 -13.25
CA VAL A 40 6.17 21.99 -11.90
C VAL A 40 5.76 20.56 -11.49
N ALA A 41 5.85 19.60 -12.42
CA ALA A 41 5.21 18.29 -12.32
C ALA A 41 5.71 17.37 -11.19
N PRO A 42 7.03 17.13 -10.99
CA PRO A 42 7.49 16.11 -10.05
C PRO A 42 7.38 16.55 -8.58
N SER A 43 7.56 17.84 -8.28
CA SER A 43 7.47 18.37 -6.92
C SER A 43 6.02 18.43 -6.42
N VAL A 44 5.08 18.82 -7.28
CA VAL A 44 3.64 18.80 -6.97
C VAL A 44 3.12 17.37 -6.81
N TRP A 45 3.67 16.44 -7.59
CA TRP A 45 3.37 15.02 -7.44
C TRP A 45 3.75 14.48 -6.06
N ILE A 46 4.99 14.69 -5.63
CA ILE A 46 5.47 14.19 -4.33
C ILE A 46 4.67 14.79 -3.17
N ALA A 47 4.38 16.09 -3.22
CA ALA A 47 3.60 16.76 -2.19
C ALA A 47 2.13 16.29 -2.15
N GLY A 48 1.50 16.11 -3.33
CA GLY A 48 0.13 15.62 -3.45
C GLY A 48 0.00 14.16 -3.03
N PHE A 49 0.92 13.30 -3.47
CA PHE A 49 0.98 11.89 -3.11
C PHE A 49 1.27 11.69 -1.62
N GLY A 50 2.20 12.48 -1.04
CA GLY A 50 2.46 12.45 0.40
C GLY A 50 1.24 12.82 1.24
N ARG A 51 0.48 13.84 0.83
CA ARG A 51 -0.80 14.19 1.48
C ARG A 51 -1.87 13.11 1.29
N ALA A 52 -1.93 12.47 0.13
CA ALA A 52 -2.87 11.39 -0.16
C ALA A 52 -2.55 10.13 0.67
N LEU A 53 -1.27 9.83 0.89
CA LEU A 53 -0.81 8.77 1.79
C LEU A 53 -1.26 9.01 3.24
N LEU A 54 -1.24 10.27 3.69
CA LEU A 54 -1.71 10.68 5.01
C LEU A 54 -3.25 10.82 5.11
N SER A 55 -3.97 10.70 4.00
CA SER A 55 -5.43 10.71 3.99
C SER A 55 -6.02 9.39 4.47
N LEU A 56 -7.27 9.39 4.92
CA LEU A 56 -8.03 8.21 5.37
C LEU A 56 -7.85 6.96 4.47
N PRO A 57 -7.98 7.03 3.13
CA PRO A 57 -7.76 5.87 2.26
C PRO A 57 -6.30 5.40 2.19
N GLY A 58 -5.33 6.32 2.22
CA GLY A 58 -3.90 5.98 2.26
C GLY A 58 -3.50 5.32 3.59
N ALA A 59 -3.99 5.87 4.71
CA ALA A 59 -3.82 5.29 6.03
C ALA A 59 -4.46 3.90 6.15
N ALA A 60 -5.66 3.72 5.57
CA ALA A 60 -6.31 2.41 5.53
C ALA A 60 -5.51 1.38 4.71
N ALA A 61 -4.96 1.77 3.56
CA ALA A 61 -4.12 0.89 2.75
C ALA A 61 -2.82 0.49 3.47
N LEU A 62 -2.17 1.44 4.17
CA LEU A 62 -1.02 1.16 5.02
C LEU A 62 -1.37 0.23 6.19
N PHE A 63 -2.52 0.44 6.82
CA PHE A 63 -2.97 -0.37 7.95
C PHE A 63 -3.31 -1.80 7.50
N LEU A 64 -3.96 -1.97 6.35
CA LEU A 64 -4.23 -3.27 5.72
C LEU A 64 -2.93 -4.01 5.38
N ALA A 65 -1.97 -3.32 4.77
CA ALA A 65 -0.66 -3.91 4.46
C ALA A 65 0.10 -4.35 5.72
N ALA A 66 0.12 -3.49 6.75
CA ALA A 66 0.75 -3.79 8.03
C ALA A 66 0.05 -4.94 8.78
N ALA A 67 -1.29 -4.94 8.80
CA ALA A 67 -2.08 -6.01 9.41
C ALA A 67 -1.89 -7.35 8.69
N GLY A 68 -1.88 -7.35 7.36
CA GLY A 68 -1.58 -8.53 6.54
C GLY A 68 -0.19 -9.08 6.83
N TYR A 69 0.83 -8.21 6.88
CA TYR A 69 2.21 -8.60 7.22
C TYR A 69 2.33 -9.18 8.62
N PHE A 70 1.66 -8.55 9.60
CA PHE A 70 1.65 -9.01 11.00
C PHE A 70 0.98 -10.38 11.16
N LEU A 71 -0.13 -10.64 10.45
CA LEU A 71 -0.82 -11.93 10.47
C LEU A 71 0.07 -13.04 9.88
N ILE A 72 0.76 -12.77 8.77
CA ILE A 72 1.68 -13.73 8.14
C ILE A 72 2.87 -14.03 9.05
N THR A 73 3.49 -13.00 9.65
CA THR A 73 4.65 -13.18 10.55
C THR A 73 4.30 -13.86 11.87
N ARG A 74 3.12 -13.59 12.44
CA ARG A 74 2.62 -14.30 13.64
C ARG A 74 2.45 -15.79 13.39
N GLU A 75 1.88 -16.15 12.24
CA GLU A 75 1.61 -17.54 11.91
C GLU A 75 2.90 -18.32 11.65
N GLN A 76 3.87 -17.73 10.96
CA GLN A 76 5.22 -18.29 10.79
C GLN A 76 5.90 -18.58 12.13
N ARG A 77 5.71 -17.69 13.12
CA ARG A 77 6.28 -17.85 14.47
C ARG A 77 5.58 -18.93 15.30
N GLU A 78 4.28 -19.15 15.07
CA GLU A 78 3.53 -20.24 15.70
C GLU A 78 3.85 -21.60 15.09
N GLU A 79 4.05 -21.67 13.76
CA GLU A 79 4.51 -22.90 13.08
C GLU A 79 5.93 -23.27 13.52
N GLY A 80 6.88 -22.32 13.56
CA GLY A 80 8.24 -22.58 14.04
C GLY A 80 8.36 -22.95 15.53
N ARG A 81 7.32 -22.67 16.33
CA ARG A 81 7.24 -23.12 17.75
C ARG A 81 6.69 -24.54 17.88
N LYS A 82 5.87 -25.02 16.94
CA LYS A 82 5.32 -26.39 16.97
C LYS A 82 6.32 -27.45 16.50
N ASP A 83 7.32 -27.03 15.72
CA ASP A 83 8.40 -27.90 15.24
C ASP A 83 9.63 -27.95 16.17
N SER A 84 9.59 -27.28 17.33
CA SER A 84 10.65 -27.30 18.36
C SER A 84 10.16 -27.93 19.65
#